data_AF-A0A9Q3MFN3-F1
#
_entry.id   AF-A0A9Q3MFN3-F1
#
_cell.length_a   1.000
_cell.length_b   1.000
_cell.length_c   1.000
_cell.angle_alpha   90.00
_cell.angle_beta   90.00
_cell.angle_gamma   90.00
#
_symmetry.space_group_name_H-M   'P 1'
#
loop_
_entity.id
_entity.type
_entity.pdbx_description
1 polymer ?
#
loop_
_entity_poly.entity_id
_entity_poly.type
_entity_poly.pdbx_seq_one_letter_code
_entity_poly.pdbx_strand_id
1 'polypeptide(L)'
;MPSDTAGSWTPVALSADLPPATVIPAWTPAGSIALWRSQSGRASASSDRCPHRGMRLSHGFVRGEALSCIYHGWSYSPAGGCVRIPAHPDLVPPDTIRVAVQRVEESDGIVWVAAGEPAMPPPRLDHLVPIRSLTLDADITAIEAAAGEKADAGGLIQVADCPWVRLLPAAQIACTLIHVLVERGRGVADRVTASRIAEALRRRAETRQKDVS
;
A
#
# COMPACT_ATOMS: atom_id res chain seq x y z
N MET A 1 6.04 -24.74 9.49
CA MET A 1 5.69 -24.94 8.06
C MET A 1 5.24 -23.59 7.54
N PRO A 2 5.91 -22.96 6.56
CA PRO A 2 5.46 -21.66 6.10
C PRO A 2 4.11 -21.87 5.41
N SER A 3 3.09 -21.23 5.98
CA SER A 3 1.76 -21.11 5.42
C SER A 3 1.86 -20.75 3.95
N ASP A 4 1.14 -21.50 3.12
CA ASP A 4 0.97 -21.27 1.69
C ASP A 4 0.72 -19.78 1.43
N THR A 5 1.68 -19.09 0.83
CA THR A 5 1.60 -17.67 0.44
C THR A 5 1.34 -17.54 -1.06
N ALA A 6 0.66 -18.55 -1.63
CA ALA A 6 0.15 -18.50 -2.98
C ALA A 6 -0.97 -17.43 -3.08
N GLY A 7 -0.59 -16.22 -3.48
CA GLY A 7 -1.47 -15.33 -4.23
C GLY A 7 -2.44 -14.44 -3.46
N SER A 8 -2.05 -13.87 -2.32
CA SER A 8 -2.86 -12.85 -1.64
C SER A 8 -2.51 -11.42 -2.08
N TRP A 9 -3.54 -10.59 -2.23
CA TRP A 9 -3.42 -9.17 -2.53
C TRP A 9 -3.37 -8.36 -1.24
N THR A 10 -2.37 -7.49 -1.11
CA THR A 10 -2.26 -6.53 0.00
C THR A 10 -2.69 -5.15 -0.50
N PRO A 11 -3.68 -4.50 0.12
CA PRO A 11 -4.02 -3.11 -0.19
C PRO A 11 -2.99 -2.21 0.49
N VAL A 12 -2.21 -1.46 -0.30
CA VAL A 12 -1.03 -0.72 0.22
C VAL A 12 -1.17 0.79 0.22
N ALA A 13 -2.07 1.33 -0.61
CA ALA A 13 -2.30 2.77 -0.75
C ALA A 13 -3.63 3.04 -1.45
N LEU A 14 -4.14 4.26 -1.31
CA LEU A 14 -5.18 4.74 -2.21
C LEU A 14 -4.55 5.14 -3.54
N SER A 15 -5.24 4.90 -4.66
CA SER A 15 -4.79 5.35 -5.98
C SER A 15 -4.56 6.87 -6.02
N ALA A 16 -5.38 7.64 -5.29
CA ALA A 16 -5.28 9.09 -5.19
C ALA A 16 -4.06 9.60 -4.40
N ASP A 17 -3.50 8.78 -3.49
CA ASP A 17 -2.31 9.13 -2.71
C ASP A 17 -1.01 8.93 -3.52
N LEU A 18 -1.12 8.31 -4.70
CA LEU A 18 -0.02 8.06 -5.62
C LEU A 18 -0.30 8.73 -6.98
N PRO A 19 -0.21 10.06 -7.11
CA PRO A 19 -0.39 10.74 -8.40
C PRO A 19 0.76 10.40 -9.38
N PRO A 20 0.61 10.72 -10.69
CA PRO A 20 1.67 10.51 -11.68
C PRO A 20 2.99 11.13 -11.26
N ALA A 21 4.09 10.49 -11.67
CA ALA A 21 5.47 10.89 -11.35
C ALA A 21 5.81 10.96 -9.84
N THR A 22 5.07 10.22 -9.01
CA THR A 22 5.27 10.18 -7.55
C THR A 22 5.80 8.81 -7.10
N VAL A 23 6.55 8.81 -6.01
CA VAL A 23 6.96 7.60 -5.28
C VAL A 23 6.66 7.80 -3.79
N ILE A 24 6.14 6.76 -3.13
CA ILE A 24 5.88 6.71 -1.70
C ILE A 24 6.40 5.40 -1.10
N PRO A 25 6.74 5.36 0.20
CA PRO A 25 6.99 4.10 0.89
C PRO A 25 5.68 3.35 1.11
N ALA A 26 5.74 2.03 0.96
CA ALA A 26 4.64 1.13 1.30
C ALA A 26 5.19 -0.21 1.83
N TRP A 27 4.31 -1.07 2.35
CA TRP A 27 4.70 -2.34 2.95
C TRP A 27 3.80 -3.47 2.47
N THR A 28 4.42 -4.64 2.31
CA THR A 28 3.76 -5.92 2.05
C THR A 28 4.28 -6.94 3.06
N PRO A 29 3.67 -8.14 3.16
CA PRO A 29 4.23 -9.23 3.97
C PRO A 29 5.67 -9.62 3.56
N ALA A 30 6.06 -9.38 2.30
CA ALA A 30 7.41 -9.63 1.81
C ALA A 30 8.42 -8.52 2.16
N GLY A 31 7.98 -7.40 2.74
CA GLY A 31 8.83 -6.30 3.19
C GLY A 31 8.46 -4.93 2.62
N SER A 32 9.34 -3.95 2.84
CA SER A 32 9.16 -2.57 2.38
C SER A 32 9.36 -2.44 0.87
N ILE A 33 8.45 -1.71 0.24
CA ILE A 33 8.46 -1.41 -1.19
C ILE A 33 8.51 0.10 -1.44
N ALA A 34 9.11 0.49 -2.56
CA ALA A 34 8.88 1.77 -3.18
C ALA A 34 7.69 1.59 -4.14
N LEU A 35 6.55 2.18 -3.78
CA LEU A 35 5.39 2.24 -4.65
C LEU A 35 5.47 3.53 -5.46
N TRP A 36 5.48 3.42 -6.78
CA TRP A 36 5.68 4.57 -7.66
C TRP A 36 4.75 4.53 -8.85
N ARG A 37 4.44 5.71 -9.39
CA ARG A 37 3.66 5.86 -10.62
C ARG A 37 4.50 6.58 -11.66
N SER A 38 4.63 5.97 -12.83
CA SER A 38 5.29 6.60 -13.96
C SER A 38 4.57 7.87 -14.41
N GLN A 39 5.22 8.65 -15.27
CA GLN A 39 4.61 9.85 -15.84
C GLN A 39 3.39 9.52 -16.71
N SER A 40 3.40 8.38 -17.41
CA SER A 40 2.23 7.88 -18.16
C SER A 40 1.09 7.38 -17.26
N GLY A 41 1.31 7.27 -15.95
CA GLY A 41 0.29 6.87 -15.00
C GLY A 41 0.33 5.40 -14.59
N ARG A 42 1.32 4.60 -15.01
CA ARG A 42 1.43 3.19 -14.62
C ARG A 42 1.97 3.06 -13.19
N ALA A 43 1.19 2.45 -12.29
CA ALA A 43 1.65 2.09 -10.95
C ALA A 43 2.63 0.90 -11.00
N SER A 44 3.62 0.89 -10.12
CA SER A 44 4.67 -0.12 -10.03
C SER A 44 5.19 -0.24 -8.60
N ALA A 45 5.58 -1.44 -8.20
CA ALA A 45 6.12 -1.73 -6.87
C ALA A 45 7.49 -2.37 -7.02
N SER A 46 8.50 -1.74 -6.43
CA SER A 46 9.88 -2.24 -6.40
C SER A 46 10.32 -2.42 -4.95
N SER A 47 11.25 -3.33 -4.67
CA SER A 47 11.88 -3.40 -3.35
C SER A 47 12.43 -2.02 -2.95
N ASP A 48 12.22 -1.60 -1.70
CA ASP A 48 12.67 -0.28 -1.21
C ASP A 48 14.18 -0.22 -0.93
N ARG A 49 15.00 -0.94 -1.70
CA ARG A 49 16.46 -0.97 -1.56
C ARG A 49 17.12 -0.95 -2.93
N CYS A 50 17.91 0.10 -3.17
CA CYS A 50 18.74 0.21 -4.36
C CYS A 50 19.86 -0.85 -4.32
N PRO A 51 20.01 -1.74 -5.32
CA PRO A 51 21.03 -2.79 -5.34
C PRO A 51 22.47 -2.24 -5.38
N HIS A 52 22.68 -0.95 -5.66
CA HIS A 52 24.01 -0.34 -5.65
C HIS A 52 24.57 -0.21 -4.23
N ARG A 53 23.87 0.50 -3.33
CA ARG A 53 24.34 0.77 -1.94
C ARG A 53 23.22 0.79 -0.89
N GLY A 54 22.08 0.19 -1.18
CA GLY A 54 20.99 0.00 -0.22
C GLY A 54 20.17 1.24 0.13
N MET A 55 20.34 2.38 -0.56
CA MET A 55 19.49 3.55 -0.34
C MET A 55 18.02 3.22 -0.63
N ARG A 56 17.10 3.79 0.18
CA ARG A 56 15.66 3.64 -0.02
C ARG A 56 15.24 4.25 -1.36
N LEU A 57 14.60 3.45 -2.19
CA LEU A 57 14.10 3.91 -3.48
C LEU A 57 12.82 4.75 -3.33
N SER A 58 12.09 4.56 -2.23
CA SER A 58 10.94 5.39 -1.85
C SER A 58 11.30 6.85 -1.57
N HIS A 59 12.57 7.14 -1.25
CA HIS A 59 13.11 8.50 -1.13
C HIS A 59 13.61 9.05 -2.47
N GLY A 60 13.48 8.28 -3.55
CA GLY A 60 13.87 8.64 -4.91
C GLY A 60 12.89 9.60 -5.57
N PHE A 61 12.93 9.60 -6.90
CA PHE A 61 11.99 10.36 -7.72
C PHE A 61 11.75 9.62 -9.04
N VAL A 62 10.60 9.86 -9.65
CA VAL A 62 10.26 9.28 -10.95
C VAL A 62 10.80 10.19 -12.06
N ARG A 63 11.44 9.61 -13.07
CA ARG A 63 11.85 10.29 -14.32
C ARG A 63 11.20 9.57 -15.50
N GLY A 64 10.15 10.15 -16.07
CA GLY A 64 9.37 9.52 -17.14
C GLY A 64 8.83 8.17 -16.68
N GLU A 65 9.33 7.09 -17.28
CA GLU A 65 8.90 5.71 -17.03
C GLU A 65 9.82 4.93 -16.08
N ALA A 66 10.72 5.60 -15.35
CA ALA A 66 11.68 4.94 -14.47
C ALA A 66 11.74 5.57 -13.07
N LEU A 67 11.98 4.73 -12.05
CA LEU A 67 12.27 5.15 -10.69
C LEU A 67 13.76 5.40 -10.51
N SER A 68 14.15 6.60 -10.10
CA SER A 68 15.54 7.00 -9.88
C SER A 68 15.88 7.06 -8.40
N CYS A 69 16.98 6.41 -8.02
CA CYS A 69 17.53 6.48 -6.67
C CYS A 69 18.09 7.89 -6.37
N ILE A 70 17.74 8.47 -5.23
CA ILE A 70 18.22 9.81 -4.85
C ILE A 70 19.74 9.87 -4.63
N TYR A 71 20.39 8.74 -4.31
CA TYR A 71 21.81 8.75 -3.95
C TYR A 71 22.73 9.03 -5.14
N HIS A 72 22.65 8.20 -6.19
CA HIS A 72 23.52 8.30 -7.37
C HIS A 72 22.73 8.38 -8.68
N GLY A 73 21.41 8.53 -8.63
CA GLY A 73 20.54 8.67 -9.79
C GLY A 73 20.39 7.42 -10.65
N TRP A 74 20.82 6.24 -10.17
CA TRP A 74 20.56 4.98 -10.87
C TRP A 74 19.06 4.80 -11.06
N SER A 75 18.64 4.58 -12.31
CA SER A 75 17.23 4.51 -12.67
C SER A 75 16.83 3.08 -13.02
N TYR A 76 15.63 2.67 -12.61
CA TYR A 76 15.09 1.33 -12.80
C TYR A 76 13.75 1.38 -13.52
N SER A 77 13.56 0.49 -14.49
CA SER A 77 12.28 0.33 -15.21
C SER A 77 11.21 -0.33 -14.34
N PRO A 78 9.93 -0.36 -14.77
CA PRO A 78 8.88 -1.11 -14.10
C PRO A 78 9.18 -2.62 -13.97
N ALA A 79 10.02 -3.17 -14.85
CA ALA A 79 10.48 -4.56 -14.80
C ALA A 79 11.71 -4.76 -13.88
N GLY A 80 12.14 -3.71 -13.19
CA GLY A 80 13.23 -3.70 -12.21
C GLY A 80 14.63 -3.58 -12.78
N GLY A 81 14.82 -3.69 -14.10
CA GLY A 81 16.13 -3.56 -14.74
C GLY A 81 16.67 -2.14 -14.66
N CYS A 82 17.97 -1.99 -14.36
CA CYS A 82 18.63 -0.69 -14.41
C CYS A 82 18.70 -0.19 -15.86
N VAL A 83 18.19 1.01 -16.10
CA VAL A 83 18.12 1.61 -17.45
C VAL A 83 19.04 2.81 -17.61
N ARG A 84 19.60 3.32 -16.51
CA ARG A 84 20.49 4.50 -16.55
C ARG A 84 21.40 4.56 -15.34
N ILE A 85 22.69 4.80 -15.59
CA ILE A 85 23.71 5.12 -14.59
C ILE A 85 24.30 6.49 -14.95
N PRO A 86 23.93 7.59 -14.25
CA PRO A 86 24.31 8.94 -14.68
C PRO A 86 25.82 9.20 -14.79
N ALA A 87 26.64 8.56 -13.97
CA ALA A 87 28.10 8.69 -14.01
C ALA A 87 28.75 8.04 -15.25
N HIS A 88 28.02 7.15 -15.93
CA HIS A 88 28.45 6.45 -17.14
C HIS A 88 27.34 6.55 -18.20
N PRO A 89 27.12 7.75 -18.79
CA PRO A 89 25.95 8.01 -19.63
C PRO A 89 25.89 7.15 -20.90
N ASP A 90 27.04 6.74 -21.44
CA ASP A 90 27.14 5.93 -22.65
C ASP A 90 27.14 4.42 -22.36
N LEU A 91 27.16 4.03 -21.08
CA LEU A 91 27.11 2.63 -20.67
C LEU A 91 25.68 2.12 -20.75
N VAL A 92 25.49 1.01 -21.48
CA VAL A 92 24.29 0.17 -21.33
C VAL A 92 24.43 -0.63 -20.04
N PRO A 93 23.59 -0.40 -19.00
CA PRO A 93 23.73 -1.13 -17.75
C PRO A 93 23.54 -2.63 -17.96
N PRO A 94 24.32 -3.49 -17.29
CA PRO A 94 24.14 -4.95 -17.37
C PRO A 94 22.76 -5.39 -16.87
N ASP A 95 22.18 -6.40 -17.54
CA ASP A 95 20.87 -6.97 -17.17
C ASP A 95 20.84 -7.61 -15.77
N THR A 96 22.01 -7.91 -15.19
CA THR A 96 22.14 -8.42 -13.83
C THR A 96 21.85 -7.37 -12.76
N ILE A 97 21.87 -6.07 -13.11
CA ILE A 97 21.58 -4.99 -12.17
C ILE A 97 20.06 -4.77 -12.14
N ARG A 98 19.41 -5.39 -11.15
CA ARG A 98 17.96 -5.34 -11.01
C ARG A 98 17.52 -5.05 -9.59
N VAL A 99 16.40 -4.35 -9.45
CA VAL A 99 15.60 -4.33 -8.22
C VAL A 99 14.48 -5.36 -8.35
N ALA A 100 14.18 -6.07 -7.26
CA ALA A 100 13.02 -6.96 -7.22
C ALA A 100 11.72 -6.14 -7.39
N VAL A 101 10.74 -6.69 -8.10
CA VAL A 101 9.45 -6.05 -8.35
C VAL A 101 8.31 -6.98 -7.96
N GLN A 102 7.16 -6.41 -7.63
CA GLN A 102 5.95 -7.14 -7.26
C GLN A 102 4.80 -6.74 -8.21
N ARG A 103 3.84 -7.65 -8.39
CA ARG A 103 2.66 -7.40 -9.23
C ARG A 103 1.79 -6.34 -8.58
N VAL A 104 1.37 -5.35 -9.38
CA VAL A 104 0.49 -4.25 -8.94
C VAL A 104 -0.78 -4.27 -9.78
N GLU A 105 -1.93 -4.16 -9.13
CA GLU A 105 -3.22 -3.91 -9.77
C GLU A 105 -3.97 -2.80 -9.04
N GLU A 106 -4.73 -2.01 -9.79
CA GLU A 106 -5.58 -0.95 -9.22
C GLU A 106 -7.05 -1.31 -9.43
N SER A 107 -7.80 -1.37 -8.33
CA SER A 107 -9.22 -1.65 -8.37
C SER A 107 -9.92 -0.87 -7.25
N ASP A 108 -11.07 -0.29 -7.60
CA ASP A 108 -11.97 0.42 -6.68
C ASP A 108 -11.28 1.52 -5.83
N GLY A 109 -10.29 2.20 -6.42
CA GLY A 109 -9.55 3.31 -5.80
C GLY A 109 -8.42 2.89 -4.85
N ILE A 110 -8.11 1.59 -4.81
CA ILE A 110 -7.02 1.01 -4.02
C ILE A 110 -5.92 0.50 -4.95
N VAL A 111 -4.67 0.70 -4.55
CA VAL A 111 -3.51 0.04 -5.13
C VAL A 111 -3.25 -1.26 -4.37
N TRP A 112 -3.35 -2.37 -5.09
CA TRP A 112 -3.13 -3.72 -4.58
C TRP A 112 -1.79 -4.25 -5.05
N VAL A 113 -1.04 -4.87 -4.13
CA VAL A 113 0.24 -5.50 -4.43
C VAL A 113 0.19 -6.95 -4.02
N ALA A 114 0.54 -7.84 -4.94
CA ALA A 114 0.47 -9.28 -4.68
C ALA A 114 1.75 -9.80 -4.02
N ALA A 115 1.57 -10.73 -3.08
CA ALA A 115 2.63 -11.63 -2.68
C ALA A 115 2.73 -12.78 -3.71
N GLY A 116 3.84 -12.84 -4.46
CA GLY A 116 4.06 -13.85 -5.49
C GLY A 116 3.18 -13.67 -6.73
N GLU A 117 2.69 -14.78 -7.28
CA GLU A 117 1.82 -14.81 -8.47
C GLU A 117 0.39 -15.15 -8.07
N PRO A 118 -0.52 -14.17 -7.99
CA PRO A 118 -1.91 -14.41 -7.59
C PRO A 118 -2.71 -15.08 -8.71
N ALA A 119 -3.49 -16.10 -8.35
CA ALA A 119 -4.36 -16.82 -9.29
C ALA A 119 -5.67 -16.05 -9.61
N MET A 120 -6.07 -15.14 -8.72
CA MET A 120 -7.29 -14.35 -8.82
C MET A 120 -6.96 -12.85 -8.86
N PRO A 121 -7.82 -12.00 -9.45
CA PRO A 121 -7.70 -10.55 -9.33
C PRO A 121 -7.90 -10.08 -7.87
N PRO A 122 -7.54 -8.82 -7.56
CA PRO A 122 -7.82 -8.24 -6.25
C PRO A 122 -9.31 -8.26 -5.90
N PRO A 123 -9.65 -8.27 -4.60
CA PRO A 123 -11.03 -8.15 -4.14
C PRO A 123 -11.73 -6.92 -4.74
N ARG A 124 -13.02 -7.07 -5.06
CA ARG A 124 -13.87 -5.95 -5.46
C ARG A 124 -14.54 -5.35 -4.23
N LEU A 125 -14.59 -4.03 -4.17
CA LEU A 125 -15.20 -3.27 -3.07
C LEU A 125 -16.59 -2.73 -3.44
N ASP A 126 -17.01 -2.92 -4.69
CA ASP A 126 -18.34 -2.66 -5.24
C ASP A 126 -18.89 -1.25 -4.93
N HIS A 127 -19.75 -1.18 -3.92
CA HIS A 127 -20.49 0.00 -3.49
C HIS A 127 -19.73 0.84 -2.47
N LEU A 128 -18.49 0.49 -2.15
CA LEU A 128 -17.64 1.24 -1.23
C LEU A 128 -16.65 2.12 -1.99
N VAL A 129 -16.35 3.28 -1.41
CA VAL A 129 -15.37 4.24 -1.93
C VAL A 129 -14.38 4.57 -0.83
N PRO A 130 -13.06 4.40 -1.06
CA PRO A 130 -12.06 4.80 -0.08
C PRO A 130 -11.97 6.32 0.03
N ILE A 131 -11.79 6.82 1.26
CA ILE A 131 -11.74 8.26 1.53
C ILE A 131 -10.42 8.72 2.15
N ARG A 132 -9.70 7.82 2.85
CA ARG A 132 -8.38 8.07 3.41
C ARG A 132 -7.76 6.77 3.93
N SER A 133 -6.48 6.83 4.25
CA SER A 133 -5.77 5.79 4.99
C SER A 133 -5.35 6.27 6.38
N LEU A 134 -5.17 5.35 7.32
CA LEU A 134 -4.60 5.59 8.65
C LEU A 134 -3.66 4.44 9.01
N THR A 135 -2.55 4.75 9.68
CA THR A 135 -1.68 3.74 10.30
C THR A 135 -1.97 3.70 11.79
N LEU A 136 -2.09 2.48 12.32
CA LEU A 136 -2.45 2.20 13.70
C LEU A 136 -1.36 1.34 14.34
N ASP A 137 -0.94 1.71 15.54
CA ASP A 137 -0.07 0.89 16.39
C ASP A 137 -0.92 -0.15 17.15
N ALA A 138 -1.67 -0.95 16.40
CA ALA A 138 -2.58 -1.98 16.89
C ALA A 138 -2.71 -3.11 15.87
N ASP A 139 -2.91 -4.34 16.35
CA ASP A 139 -3.24 -5.47 15.48
C ASP A 139 -4.70 -5.44 15.02
N ILE A 140 -5.04 -6.33 14.07
CA ILE A 140 -6.40 -6.43 13.52
C ILE A 140 -7.42 -6.80 14.61
N THR A 141 -7.04 -7.62 15.60
CA THR A 141 -7.94 -8.04 16.69
C THR A 141 -8.36 -6.86 17.55
N ALA A 142 -7.42 -5.97 17.89
CA ALA A 142 -7.70 -4.74 18.63
C ALA A 142 -8.55 -3.76 17.82
N ILE A 143 -8.37 -3.70 16.49
CA ILE A 143 -9.18 -2.89 15.58
C ILE A 143 -10.61 -3.41 15.51
N GLU A 144 -10.82 -4.72 15.35
CA GLU A 144 -12.14 -5.36 15.39
C GLU A 144 -12.86 -5.07 16.72
N ALA A 145 -12.17 -5.25 17.84
CA ALA A 145 -12.72 -4.94 19.16
C ALA A 145 -13.08 -3.45 19.33
N ALA A 146 -12.34 -2.54 18.71
CA ALA A 146 -12.63 -1.11 18.71
C ALA A 146 -13.76 -0.70 17.75
N ALA A 147 -13.96 -1.47 16.68
CA ALA A 147 -15.04 -1.32 15.70
C ALA A 147 -16.37 -1.92 16.17
N GLY A 148 -16.31 -2.92 17.05
CA GLY A 148 -17.47 -3.67 17.56
C GLY A 148 -17.90 -4.83 16.66
N GLU A 149 -17.18 -5.10 15.57
CA GLU A 149 -17.48 -6.15 14.59
C GLU A 149 -16.19 -6.86 14.17
N LYS A 150 -16.33 -8.09 13.68
CA LYS A 150 -15.24 -8.88 13.08
C LYS A 150 -15.11 -8.61 11.58
N ALA A 151 -13.93 -8.88 11.03
CA ALA A 151 -13.74 -8.87 9.59
C ALA A 151 -14.62 -9.94 8.92
N ASP A 152 -15.26 -9.57 7.80
CA ASP A 152 -16.00 -10.52 6.96
C ASP A 152 -15.07 -11.39 6.09
N ALA A 153 -15.65 -12.26 5.26
CA ALA A 153 -14.88 -13.12 4.36
C ALA A 153 -14.02 -12.37 3.34
N GLY A 154 -14.35 -11.09 3.05
CA GLY A 154 -13.56 -10.19 2.21
C GLY A 154 -12.52 -9.37 2.98
N GLY A 155 -12.39 -9.60 4.29
CA GLY A 155 -11.47 -8.88 5.16
C GLY A 155 -11.95 -7.49 5.58
N LEU A 156 -13.20 -7.11 5.28
CA LEU A 156 -13.74 -5.80 5.65
C LEU A 156 -14.33 -5.82 7.05
N ILE A 157 -14.05 -4.79 7.84
CA ILE A 157 -14.61 -4.60 9.18
C ILE A 157 -15.67 -3.49 9.11
N GLN A 158 -16.92 -3.80 9.48
CA GLN A 158 -17.97 -2.80 9.67
C GLN A 158 -17.73 -2.03 10.98
N VAL A 159 -18.02 -0.74 11.01
CA VAL A 159 -18.09 0.00 12.27
C VAL A 159 -19.51 -0.12 12.82
N ALA A 160 -19.68 -0.77 13.98
CA ALA A 160 -20.99 -1.11 14.55
C ALA A 160 -21.94 0.10 14.65
N ASP A 161 -21.42 1.22 15.18
CA ASP A 161 -22.22 2.45 15.38
C ASP A 161 -22.46 3.23 14.08
N CYS A 162 -21.78 2.89 12.99
CA CYS A 162 -21.89 3.55 11.68
C CYS A 162 -21.80 2.52 10.54
N PRO A 163 -22.89 1.76 10.28
CA PRO A 163 -22.87 0.63 9.33
C PRO A 163 -22.57 1.00 7.88
N TRP A 164 -22.53 2.27 7.52
CA TRP A 164 -22.14 2.76 6.20
C TRP A 164 -20.63 3.04 6.06
N VAL A 165 -19.85 2.77 7.12
CA VAL A 165 -18.38 2.83 7.15
C VAL A 165 -17.82 1.41 7.18
N ARG A 166 -16.78 1.18 6.38
CA ARG A 166 -15.96 -0.04 6.39
C ARG A 166 -14.49 0.30 6.59
N LEU A 167 -13.77 -0.59 7.24
CA LEU A 167 -12.32 -0.56 7.33
C LEU A 167 -11.76 -1.74 6.56
N LEU A 168 -10.79 -1.49 5.70
CA LEU A 168 -9.99 -2.52 5.03
C LEU A 168 -8.59 -2.53 5.66
N PRO A 169 -8.30 -3.45 6.58
CA PRO A 169 -7.01 -3.56 7.22
C PRO A 169 -5.98 -4.29 6.35
N ALA A 170 -4.73 -3.89 6.48
CA ALA A 170 -3.54 -4.57 5.97
C ALA A 170 -2.49 -4.61 7.07
N ALA A 171 -2.21 -5.80 7.60
CA ALA A 171 -1.18 -5.99 8.61
C ALA A 171 0.20 -5.68 8.02
N GLN A 172 1.01 -4.93 8.77
CA GLN A 172 2.38 -4.56 8.43
C GLN A 172 3.32 -4.97 9.58
N ILE A 173 4.62 -4.74 9.40
CA ILE A 173 5.60 -4.99 10.47
C ILE A 173 5.34 -3.96 11.59
N ALA A 174 4.87 -4.44 12.74
CA ALA A 174 4.59 -3.70 13.97
C ALA A 174 3.39 -2.73 13.96
N CYS A 175 2.66 -2.59 12.85
CA CYS A 175 1.48 -1.73 12.77
C CYS A 175 0.45 -2.30 11.78
N THR A 176 -0.74 -1.71 11.74
CA THR A 176 -1.78 -2.03 10.75
C THR A 176 -2.14 -0.77 9.96
N LEU A 177 -2.08 -0.86 8.63
CA LEU A 177 -2.67 0.14 7.75
C LEU A 177 -4.15 -0.16 7.62
N ILE A 178 -5.01 0.85 7.74
CA ILE A 178 -6.43 0.73 7.37
C ILE A 178 -6.75 1.73 6.27
N HIS A 179 -7.50 1.26 5.27
CA HIS A 179 -8.23 2.15 4.37
C HIS A 179 -9.64 2.33 4.90
N VAL A 180 -10.06 3.58 5.05
CA VAL A 180 -11.41 3.94 5.49
C VAL A 180 -12.27 4.07 4.25
N LEU A 181 -13.34 3.28 4.17
CA LEU A 181 -14.27 3.28 3.07
C LEU A 181 -15.66 3.68 3.54
N VAL A 182 -16.41 4.31 2.65
CA VAL A 182 -17.81 4.68 2.87
C VAL A 182 -18.66 4.16 1.72
N GLU A 183 -19.94 3.92 1.98
CA GLU A 183 -20.90 3.64 0.90
C GLU A 183 -20.91 4.74 -0.17
N ARG A 184 -21.07 4.35 -1.42
CA ARG A 184 -21.17 5.22 -2.58
C ARG A 184 -22.41 6.11 -2.46
N GLY A 185 -22.28 7.37 -2.87
CA GLY A 185 -23.35 8.36 -2.78
C GLY A 185 -23.34 9.19 -1.49
N ARG A 186 -22.50 8.84 -0.51
CA ARG A 186 -22.31 9.63 0.72
C ARG A 186 -21.68 10.99 0.42
N GLY A 187 -22.27 12.04 0.99
CA GLY A 187 -21.88 13.43 0.79
C GLY A 187 -20.59 13.81 1.52
N VAL A 188 -20.10 15.03 1.29
CA VAL A 188 -18.85 15.52 1.92
C VAL A 188 -18.95 15.50 3.46
N ALA A 189 -20.09 15.88 4.02
CA ALA A 189 -20.31 15.85 5.48
C ALA A 189 -20.18 14.44 6.06
N ASP A 190 -20.74 13.43 5.40
CA ASP A 190 -20.63 12.02 5.81
C ASP A 190 -19.17 11.55 5.75
N ARG A 191 -18.42 11.93 4.71
CA ARG A 191 -16.99 11.58 4.59
C ARG A 191 -16.16 12.20 5.71
N VAL A 192 -16.44 13.45 6.09
CA VAL A 192 -15.79 14.10 7.25
C VAL A 192 -16.14 13.38 8.54
N THR A 193 -17.40 12.99 8.72
CA THR A 193 -17.85 12.21 9.88
C THR A 193 -17.17 10.84 9.95
N ALA A 194 -17.12 10.08 8.85
CA ALA A 194 -16.40 8.81 8.76
C ALA A 194 -14.91 8.97 9.10
N SER A 195 -14.28 10.03 8.60
CA SER A 195 -12.89 10.33 8.94
C SER A 195 -12.69 10.56 10.44
N ARG A 196 -13.63 11.24 11.12
CA ARG A 196 -13.55 11.48 12.58
C ARG A 196 -13.80 10.19 13.36
N ILE A 197 -14.74 9.36 12.91
CA ILE A 197 -15.03 8.04 13.50
C ILE A 197 -13.79 7.15 13.41
N ALA A 198 -13.15 7.08 12.25
CA ALA A 198 -11.94 6.28 12.06
C ALA A 198 -10.79 6.74 12.95
N GLU A 199 -10.60 8.05 13.13
CA GLU A 199 -9.59 8.61 14.04
C GLU A 199 -9.89 8.29 15.52
N ALA A 200 -11.16 8.37 15.94
CA ALA A 200 -11.56 7.97 17.29
C ALA A 200 -11.39 6.46 17.51
N LEU A 201 -11.72 5.65 16.50
CA LEU A 201 -11.54 4.19 16.51
C LEU A 201 -10.06 3.82 16.63
N ARG A 202 -9.17 4.49 15.88
CA ARG A 202 -7.72 4.32 15.99
C ARG A 202 -7.24 4.47 17.43
N ARG A 203 -7.60 5.58 18.08
CA ARG A 203 -7.20 5.84 19.47
C ARG A 203 -7.68 4.73 20.41
N ARG A 204 -8.92 4.29 20.23
CA ARG A 204 -9.48 3.18 21.03
C ARG A 204 -8.79 1.84 20.77
N ALA A 205 -8.36 1.56 19.55
CA ALA A 205 -7.63 0.33 19.21
C ALA A 205 -6.21 0.36 19.80
N GLU A 206 -5.49 1.47 19.64
CA GLU A 206 -4.13 1.65 20.16
C GLU A 206 -4.09 1.62 21.70
N THR A 207 -5.09 2.18 22.38
CA THR A 207 -5.20 2.04 23.84
C THR A 207 -5.37 0.58 24.24
N ARG A 208 -6.26 -0.17 23.58
CA ARG A 208 -6.46 -1.60 23.87
C ARG A 208 -5.21 -2.44 23.60
N GLN A 209 -4.48 -2.15 22.53
CA GLN A 209 -3.23 -2.86 22.24
C GLN A 209 -2.23 -2.72 23.38
N LYS A 210 -2.10 -1.51 23.94
CA LYS A 210 -1.19 -1.24 25.08
C LYS A 210 -1.59 -1.98 26.35
N ASP A 211 -2.88 -2.21 26.58
CA ASP A 211 -3.36 -2.94 27.75
C ASP A 211 -3.06 -4.46 27.67
N VAL A 212 -2.76 -4.98 26.48
CA VAL A 212 -2.52 -6.41 26.20
C VAL A 212 -1.03 -6.71 25.92
N SER A 213 -0.20 -5.68 25.73
CA SER A 213 1.24 -5.80 25.42
C SER A 213 2.11 -5.70 26.66
#